data_AF-A0A0G1WB79-F1
#
_entry.id   AF-A0A0G1WB79-F1
#
_cell.length_a   1.000
_cell.length_b   1.000
_cell.length_c   1.000
_cell.angle_alpha   90.00
_cell.angle_beta   90.00
_cell.angle_gamma   90.00
#
_symmetry.space_group_name_H-M   'P 1'
#
loop_
_entity.id
_entity.type
_entity.pdbx_description
1 polymer ?
#
loop_
_entity_poly.entity_id
_entity_poly.type
_entity_poly.pdbx_seq_one_letter_code
_entity_poly.pdbx_strand_id
1 'polypeptide(L)' 'MLDETEIVFVTYITLRNGKRIYASDYGKKAFPLKVRKKRIRVN' A
#
# COMPACT_ATOMS: atom_id res chain seq x y z
N MET A 1 20.06 -1.55 -12.24
CA MET A 1 18.83 -0.83 -11.86
C MET A 1 18.13 -1.68 -10.80
N LEU A 2 18.31 -1.36 -9.52
CA LEU A 2 17.56 -2.02 -8.46
C LEU A 2 16.24 -1.25 -8.31
N ASP A 3 15.15 -1.82 -8.82
CA ASP A 3 13.80 -1.36 -8.48
C ASP A 3 13.58 -1.65 -7.00
N GLU A 4 13.96 -0.71 -6.13
CA GLU A 4 13.73 -0.77 -4.70
C GLU A 4 12.22 -0.88 -4.46
N THR A 5 11.77 -2.10 -4.16
CA THR A 5 10.39 -2.40 -3.79
C THR A 5 10.31 -2.41 -2.28
N GLU A 6 9.43 -1.59 -1.73
CA GLU A 6 9.17 -1.50 -0.30
C GLU A 6 7.82 -2.15 0.03
N ILE A 7 7.71 -2.77 1.21
CA ILE A 7 6.44 -3.26 1.72
C ILE A 7 5.92 -2.25 2.73
N VAL A 8 4.78 -1.64 2.43
CA VAL A 8 4.07 -0.74 3.35
C VAL A 8 2.84 -1.45 3.92
N PHE A 9 2.53 -1.17 5.18
CA PHE A 9 1.37 -1.71 5.87
C PHE A 9 0.31 -0.64 6.01
N VAL A 10 -0.89 -0.89 5.47
CA VAL A 10 -2.00 0.08 5.49
C VAL A 10 -3.24 -0.51 6.14
N THR A 11 -4.03 0.31 6.83
CA THR A 11 -5.24 -0.12 7.54
C THR A 11 -6.43 -0.35 6.61
N TYR A 12 -6.42 0.27 5.42
CA TYR A 12 -7.43 0.08 4.38
C TYR A 12 -6.83 0.13 2.98
N ILE A 13 -7.53 -0.48 2.03
CA ILE A 13 -7.27 -0.33 0.59
C ILE A 13 -8.51 0.21 -0.11
N THR A 14 -8.31 0.99 -1.16
CA THR A 14 -9.40 1.51 -1.99
C THR A 14 -9.50 0.66 -3.25
N LEU A 15 -10.68 0.12 -3.51
CA LEU A 15 -10.98 -0.63 -4.72
C LEU A 15 -11.16 0.31 -5.91
N ARG A 16 -11.09 -0.24 -7.13
CA ARG A 16 -11.29 0.53 -8.37
C ARG A 16 -12.66 1.21 -8.47
N ASN A 17 -13.67 0.70 -7.78
CA ASN A 17 -15.00 1.29 -7.70
C ASN A 17 -15.15 2.39 -6.63
N GLY A 18 -14.06 2.78 -5.96
CA GLY A 18 -14.05 3.81 -4.91
C GLY A 18 -14.40 3.31 -3.51
N LYS A 19 -14.84 2.04 -3.35
CA LYS A 19 -15.11 1.47 -2.04
C LYS A 19 -13.81 1.22 -1.27
N ARG A 20 -13.81 1.52 0.04
CA ARG A 20 -12.71 1.16 0.96
C ARG A 20 -12.99 -0.19 1.62
N ILE A 21 -11.95 -1.02 1.70
CA ILE A 21 -11.93 -2.25 2.50
C ILE A 21 -10.97 -2.03 3.66
N TYR A 22 -11.43 -2.25 4.89
CA TYR A 22 -10.61 -2.15 6.09
C TYR A 22 -10.07 -3.52 6.50
N ALA A 23 -8.84 -3.56 7.00
CA ALA A 23 -8.20 -4.81 7.44
C ALA A 23 -8.93 -5.44 8.65
N SER A 24 -9.48 -4.58 9.52
CA SER A 24 -10.24 -4.96 10.71
C SER A 24 -11.44 -5.83 10.39
N ASP A 25 -12.12 -5.58 9.26
CA ASP A 25 -13.31 -6.31 8.83
C ASP A 25 -13.01 -7.79 8.55
N TYR A 26 -11.72 -8.12 8.35
CA TYR A 26 -11.22 -9.47 8.09
C TYR A 26 -10.37 -10.01 9.25
N GLY A 27 -10.45 -9.39 10.43
CA GLY A 27 -9.64 -9.77 11.61
C GLY A 27 -8.15 -9.49 11.47
N LYS A 28 -7.74 -8.61 10.54
CA LYS A 28 -6.35 -8.26 10.30
C LYS A 28 -6.05 -6.85 10.83
N LYS A 29 -4.79 -6.61 11.20
CA LYS A 29 -4.33 -5.27 11.61
C LYS A 29 -4.02 -4.35 10.43
N ALA A 30 -3.47 -4.91 9.34
CA ALA A 30 -3.10 -4.15 8.15
C ALA A 30 -2.99 -5.06 6.91
N PHE A 31 -3.06 -4.44 5.72
CA PHE A 31 -2.73 -5.05 4.45
C PHE A 31 -1.27 -4.77 4.08
N PRO A 32 -0.48 -5.79 3.70
CA PRO A 32 0.85 -5.59 3.12
C PRO A 32 0.72 -5.20 1.65
N LEU A 33 1.27 -4.04 1.27
CA LEU A 33 1.30 -3.57 -0.11
C LEU A 33 2.74 -3.42 -0.59
N LYS A 34 3.06 -4.03 -1.74
CA LYS A 34 4.34 -3.82 -2.43
C LYS A 34 4.25 -2.53 -3.23
N VAL A 35 5.04 -1.54 -2.86
CA VAL A 35 5.14 -0.25 -3.56
C VAL A 35 6.51 -0.11 -4.19
N ARG A 36 6.54 0.44 -5.41
CA ARG A 36 7.81 0.86 -6.02
C ARG A 36 8.24 2.16 -5.37
N LYS A 37 9.46 2.20 -4.83
CA LYS A 37 10.02 3.42 -4.26
C LYS A 37 10.22 4.43 -5.39
N LYS A 38 9.33 5.40 -5.50
CA LYS A 38 9.45 6.45 -6.51
C LYS A 38 10.65 7.30 -6.11
N ARG A 39 11.71 7.30 -6.91
CA ARG A 39 12.86 8.18 -6.71
C ARG A 39 12.35 9.62 -6.71
N ILE A 40 12.28 10.23 -5.53
CA ILE A 40 11.96 11.65 -5.38
C ILE A 40 13.12 12.40 -6.03
N ARG A 41 12.88 13.05 -7.17
CA ARG A 41 13.81 14.05 -7.69
C ARG A 41 13.59 15.31 -6.85
N VAL A 42 14.52 15.57 -5.94
CA VAL A 42 14.63 16.88 -5.28
C VAL A 42 15.10 17.86 -6.35
N ASN A 43 14.32 18.90 -6.60
CA ASN A 43 14.63 19.97 -7.54
C ASN A 43 15.38 21.09 -6.82
#